data_AF-A0A8K0CNJ0-F1
#
_entry.id   AF-A0A8K0CNJ0-F1
#
_cell.length_a   1.000
_cell.length_b   1.000
_cell.length_c   1.000
_cell.angle_alpha   90.00
_cell.angle_beta   90.00
_cell.angle_gamma   90.00
#
_symmetry.space_group_name_H-M   'P 1'
#
loop_
_entity.id
_entity.type
_entity.pdbx_description
1 polymer ?
#
loop_
_entity_poly.entity_id
_entity_poly.type
_entity_poly.pdbx_seq_one_letter_code
_entity_poly.pdbx_strand_id
1 'polypeptide(L)'
;MSLPEEQITTENDQSKNNENYNQAITSVLQSEQLEMIDDIQSGNEEEHDQEVLSVDQRNRNITDARKSAYDGLQKQAKRMKVISDNAHPKPDIGSTVRIPVPDIDRGRGDARSILEVVLESTED
;
A
#
# COMPACT_ATOMS: atom_id res chain seq x y z
N MET A 1 -40.63 -13.71 43.06
CA MET A 1 -40.65 -12.38 42.40
C MET A 1 -39.47 -12.39 41.45
N SER A 2 -39.75 -12.39 40.15
CA SER A 2 -38.79 -12.53 39.06
C SER A 2 -38.71 -11.19 38.34
N LEU A 3 -37.50 -10.65 38.20
CA LEU A 3 -37.12 -9.66 37.18
C LEU A 3 -35.66 -9.94 36.80
N PRO A 4 -35.33 -10.08 35.50
CA PRO A 4 -33.99 -10.40 35.03
C PRO A 4 -33.17 -9.12 34.82
N GLU A 5 -31.87 -9.16 35.10
CA GLU A 5 -30.94 -8.09 34.70
C GLU A 5 -30.06 -8.55 33.53
N GLU A 6 -29.96 -7.63 32.58
CA GLU A 6 -29.58 -7.79 31.18
C GLU A 6 -28.09 -8.13 30.97
N GLN A 7 -27.83 -9.03 30.02
CA GLN A 7 -26.50 -9.23 29.46
C GLN A 7 -26.24 -8.15 28.41
N ILE A 8 -25.26 -7.28 28.64
CA ILE A 8 -24.75 -6.33 27.65
C ILE A 8 -23.61 -7.02 26.88
N THR A 9 -23.90 -7.52 25.69
CA THR A 9 -22.90 -7.94 24.70
C THR A 9 -22.68 -6.80 23.71
N THR A 10 -21.53 -6.12 23.75
CA THR A 10 -21.14 -5.14 22.72
C THR A 10 -19.67 -5.30 22.34
N GLU A 11 -19.36 -6.37 21.62
CA GLU A 11 -18.17 -6.48 20.77
C GLU A 11 -18.53 -7.37 19.57
N ASN A 12 -19.13 -6.84 18.49
CA ASN A 12 -19.07 -7.46 17.13
C ASN A 12 -19.85 -6.78 15.97
N ASP A 13 -19.96 -5.44 15.91
CA ASP A 13 -20.84 -4.80 14.89
C ASP A 13 -20.14 -4.02 13.75
N GLN A 14 -18.81 -4.13 13.60
CA GLN A 14 -18.11 -3.47 12.48
C GLN A 14 -17.68 -4.40 11.34
N SER A 15 -17.50 -5.71 11.58
CA SER A 15 -17.04 -6.63 10.52
C SER A 15 -18.17 -7.18 9.63
N LYS A 16 -19.41 -7.26 10.13
CA LYS A 16 -20.55 -7.82 9.37
C LYS A 16 -21.09 -6.89 8.27
N ASN A 17 -20.86 -5.58 8.39
CA ASN A 17 -21.34 -4.60 7.41
C ASN A 17 -20.46 -4.51 6.15
N ASN A 18 -19.19 -4.93 6.24
CA ASN A 18 -18.26 -4.84 5.11
C ASN A 18 -18.41 -6.03 4.15
N GLU A 19 -18.71 -7.23 4.65
CA GLU A 19 -18.94 -8.40 3.78
C GLU A 19 -20.20 -8.23 2.91
N ASN A 20 -21.26 -7.67 3.48
CA ASN A 20 -22.53 -7.45 2.78
C ASN A 20 -22.40 -6.44 1.62
N TYR A 21 -21.59 -5.38 1.80
CA TYR A 21 -21.35 -4.38 0.75
C TYR A 21 -20.55 -4.96 -0.42
N ASN A 22 -19.53 -5.78 -0.12
CA ASN A 22 -18.72 -6.43 -1.16
C ASN A 22 -19.52 -7.51 -1.91
N GLN A 23 -20.44 -8.21 -1.23
CA GLN A 23 -21.27 -9.24 -1.85
C GLN A 23 -22.32 -8.63 -2.80
N ALA A 24 -22.90 -7.49 -2.45
CA ALA A 24 -23.82 -6.74 -3.32
C ALA A 24 -23.12 -6.16 -4.56
N ILE A 25 -21.90 -5.63 -4.40
CA ILE A 25 -21.10 -5.15 -5.54
C ILE A 25 -20.76 -6.30 -6.50
N THR A 26 -20.39 -7.45 -5.97
CA THR A 26 -20.05 -8.64 -6.78
C THR A 26 -21.27 -9.16 -7.55
N SER A 27 -22.46 -9.17 -6.94
CA SER A 27 -23.69 -9.61 -7.61
C SER A 27 -24.14 -8.64 -8.71
N VAL A 28 -24.00 -7.33 -8.51
CA VAL A 28 -24.37 -6.31 -9.52
C VAL A 28 -23.45 -6.40 -10.74
N LEU A 29 -22.14 -6.57 -10.52
CA LEU A 29 -21.16 -6.74 -11.60
C LEU A 29 -21.33 -8.06 -12.38
N GLN A 30 -21.84 -9.11 -11.73
CA GLN A 30 -22.16 -10.38 -12.40
C GLN A 30 -23.47 -10.31 -13.19
N SER A 31 -24.48 -9.56 -12.73
CA SER A 31 -25.73 -9.35 -13.47
C SER A 31 -25.58 -8.44 -14.69
N GLU A 32 -24.60 -7.53 -14.70
CA GLU A 32 -24.30 -6.71 -15.88
C GLU A 32 -23.55 -7.47 -16.99
N GLN A 33 -23.04 -8.67 -16.71
CA GLN A 33 -22.31 -9.50 -17.68
C GLN A 33 -23.20 -10.50 -18.43
N LEU A 34 -24.52 -10.55 -18.19
CA LEU A 34 -25.42 -11.49 -18.86
C LEU A 34 -26.73 -10.80 -19.26
N GLU A 35 -26.74 -10.25 -20.48
CA GLU A 35 -27.76 -10.48 -21.52
C GLU A 35 -27.79 -9.32 -22.53
N MET A 36 -27.04 -9.47 -23.63
CA MET A 36 -27.63 -9.19 -24.94
C MET A 36 -27.28 -10.35 -25.86
N ILE A 37 -28.33 -11.06 -26.24
CA ILE A 37 -28.38 -12.37 -26.88
C ILE A 37 -28.11 -12.26 -28.38
N ASP A 38 -27.41 -13.29 -28.85
CA ASP A 38 -27.47 -13.99 -30.14
C ASP A 38 -28.41 -13.46 -31.25
N ASP A 39 -27.91 -13.60 -32.48
CA ASP A 39 -28.53 -13.32 -33.78
C ASP A 39 -28.52 -11.86 -34.29
N ILE A 40 -27.54 -11.54 -35.15
CA ILE A 40 -27.76 -11.18 -36.57
C ILE A 40 -26.39 -11.03 -37.29
N GLN A 41 -26.10 -12.06 -38.10
CA GLN A 41 -25.48 -11.99 -39.43
C GLN A 41 -24.01 -11.54 -39.59
N SER A 42 -23.15 -12.54 -39.82
CA SER A 42 -22.36 -12.68 -41.07
C SER A 42 -21.73 -11.38 -41.60
N GLY A 43 -20.51 -11.06 -41.14
CA GLY A 43 -19.63 -10.12 -41.84
C GLY A 43 -18.49 -9.61 -40.96
N ASN A 44 -17.26 -9.96 -41.35
CA ASN A 44 -15.97 -9.37 -40.93
C ASN A 44 -15.25 -10.06 -39.76
N GLU A 45 -14.72 -11.27 -40.03
CA GLU A 45 -13.84 -12.02 -39.11
C GLU A 45 -12.38 -11.49 -39.06
N GLU A 46 -11.98 -10.52 -39.90
CA GLU A 46 -10.57 -10.10 -40.01
C GLU A 46 -10.17 -8.86 -39.18
N GLU A 47 -11.13 -8.05 -38.71
CA GLU A 47 -10.83 -6.79 -37.98
C GLU A 47 -10.82 -6.96 -36.45
N HIS A 48 -11.61 -7.90 -35.92
CA HIS A 48 -11.75 -8.13 -34.47
C HIS A 48 -10.48 -8.76 -33.86
N ASP A 49 -9.80 -9.63 -34.61
CA ASP A 49 -8.56 -10.28 -34.14
C ASP A 49 -7.39 -9.31 -34.02
N GLN A 50 -7.35 -8.25 -34.84
CA GLN A 50 -6.30 -7.22 -34.75
C GLN A 50 -6.44 -6.33 -33.52
N GLU A 51 -7.67 -6.02 -33.11
CA GLU A 51 -7.93 -5.15 -31.96
C GLU A 51 -7.59 -5.83 -30.62
N VAL A 52 -7.96 -7.11 -30.47
CA VAL A 52 -7.68 -7.92 -29.27
C VAL A 52 -6.18 -8.12 -29.06
N LEU A 53 -5.42 -8.44 -30.12
CA LEU A 53 -3.97 -8.54 -30.06
C LEU A 53 -3.30 -7.21 -29.63
N SER A 54 -3.90 -6.06 -30.00
CA SER A 54 -3.41 -4.73 -29.62
C SER A 54 -3.58 -4.44 -28.12
N VAL A 55 -4.69 -4.89 -27.52
CA VAL A 55 -5.00 -4.72 -26.09
C VAL A 55 -4.05 -5.57 -25.26
N ASP A 56 -3.85 -6.82 -25.65
CA ASP A 56 -2.96 -7.74 -24.94
C ASP A 56 -1.51 -7.26 -24.96
N GLN A 57 -1.04 -6.74 -26.11
CA GLN A 57 0.30 -6.18 -26.19
C GLN A 57 0.47 -4.93 -25.31
N ARG A 58 -0.54 -4.05 -25.27
CA ARG A 58 -0.53 -2.88 -24.37
C ARG A 58 -0.47 -3.30 -22.91
N ASN A 59 -1.27 -4.27 -22.51
CA ASN A 59 -1.29 -4.78 -21.14
C ASN A 59 0.06 -5.39 -20.75
N ARG A 60 0.67 -6.19 -21.63
CA ARG A 60 2.03 -6.74 -21.42
C ARG A 60 3.07 -5.64 -21.24
N ASN A 61 3.05 -4.63 -22.11
CA ASN A 61 3.98 -3.50 -22.02
C ASN A 61 3.82 -2.75 -20.68
N ILE A 62 2.58 -2.56 -20.21
CA ILE A 62 2.30 -1.92 -18.92
C ILE A 62 2.84 -2.78 -17.77
N THR A 63 2.60 -4.09 -17.79
CA THR A 63 3.11 -4.98 -16.74
C THR A 63 4.63 -5.02 -16.72
N ASP A 64 5.28 -5.04 -17.88
CA ASP A 64 6.73 -5.07 -17.99
C ASP A 64 7.36 -3.75 -17.52
N ALA A 65 6.75 -2.62 -17.88
CA ALA A 65 7.18 -1.30 -17.40
C ALA A 65 7.05 -1.20 -15.87
N ARG A 66 5.93 -1.66 -15.29
CA ARG A 66 5.72 -1.68 -13.83
C ARG A 66 6.75 -2.56 -13.12
N LYS A 67 7.00 -3.77 -13.65
CA LYS A 67 8.01 -4.68 -13.10
C LYS A 67 9.40 -4.06 -13.15
N SER A 68 9.78 -3.48 -14.29
CA SER A 68 11.07 -2.83 -14.47
C SER A 68 11.24 -1.63 -13.54
N ALA A 69 10.18 -0.84 -13.33
CA ALA A 69 10.17 0.27 -12.39
C ALA A 69 10.36 -0.20 -10.95
N TYR A 70 9.64 -1.26 -10.54
CA TYR A 70 9.80 -1.88 -9.22
C TYR A 70 11.24 -2.35 -8.99
N ASP A 71 11.80 -3.10 -9.93
CA ASP A 71 13.18 -3.58 -9.85
C ASP A 71 14.19 -2.41 -9.77
N GLY A 72 13.92 -1.34 -10.52
CA GLY A 72 14.69 -0.10 -10.48
C GLY A 72 14.67 0.58 -9.10
N LEU A 73 13.48 0.73 -8.53
CA LEU A 73 13.28 1.31 -7.19
C LEU A 73 13.95 0.46 -6.11
N GLN A 74 13.85 -0.87 -6.20
CA GLN A 74 14.50 -1.76 -5.24
C GLN A 74 16.04 -1.62 -5.30
N LYS A 75 16.61 -1.56 -6.51
CA LYS A 75 18.05 -1.31 -6.69
C LYS A 75 18.45 0.06 -6.15
N GLN A 76 17.64 1.09 -6.39
CA GLN A 76 17.88 2.42 -5.87
C GLN A 76 17.86 2.47 -4.35
N ALA A 77 16.83 1.88 -3.72
CA ALA A 77 16.72 1.81 -2.26
C ALA A 77 17.94 1.13 -1.63
N LYS A 78 18.39 0.00 -2.21
CA LYS A 78 19.62 -0.70 -1.77
C LYS A 78 20.85 0.21 -1.87
N ARG A 79 21.03 0.93 -2.99
CA ARG A 79 22.14 1.88 -3.15
C ARG A 79 22.06 3.01 -2.13
N MET A 80 20.87 3.59 -1.94
CA MET A 80 20.65 4.68 -1.00
C MET A 80 20.97 4.25 0.43
N LYS A 81 20.55 3.05 0.85
CA LYS A 81 20.89 2.50 2.16
C LYS A 81 22.40 2.38 2.34
N VAL A 82 23.10 1.72 1.41
CA VAL A 82 24.56 1.56 1.49
C VAL A 82 25.30 2.91 1.54
N ILE A 83 24.87 3.89 0.74
CA ILE A 83 25.47 5.23 0.75
C ILE A 83 25.22 5.92 2.10
N SER A 84 24.00 5.83 2.62
CA SER A 84 23.63 6.41 3.91
C SER A 84 24.43 5.81 5.05
N ASP A 85 24.49 4.47 5.15
CA ASP A 85 25.20 3.76 6.21
C ASP A 85 26.71 4.07 6.20
N ASN A 86 27.29 4.26 5.01
CA ASN A 86 28.69 4.65 4.86
C ASN A 86 28.95 6.12 5.22
N ALA A 87 28.01 7.02 4.90
CA ALA A 87 28.14 8.45 5.21
C ALA A 87 27.86 8.75 6.69
N HIS A 88 27.01 7.94 7.32
CA HIS A 88 26.54 8.09 8.68
C HIS A 88 26.74 6.76 9.43
N PRO A 89 27.98 6.45 9.84
CA PRO A 89 28.25 5.22 10.57
C PRO A 89 27.47 5.19 11.88
N LYS A 90 27.07 3.99 12.30
CA LYS A 90 26.39 3.79 13.58
C LYS A 90 27.28 4.32 14.73
N PRO A 91 26.71 5.10 15.66
CA PRO A 91 27.48 5.63 16.78
C PRO A 91 27.79 4.53 17.80
N ASP A 92 28.95 4.62 18.44
CA ASP A 92 29.35 3.67 19.48
C ASP A 92 28.48 3.84 20.74
N ILE A 93 28.24 2.73 21.43
CA ILE A 93 27.59 2.75 22.75
C ILE A 93 28.47 3.55 23.73
N GLY A 94 27.85 4.47 24.47
CA GLY A 94 28.51 5.42 25.36
C GLY A 94 28.97 6.71 24.68
N SER A 95 28.89 6.83 23.35
CA SER A 95 29.19 8.08 22.65
C SER A 95 28.09 9.12 22.88
N THR A 96 28.47 10.40 22.94
CA THR A 96 27.51 11.52 22.98
C THR A 96 27.14 11.93 21.56
N VAL A 97 25.85 11.91 21.26
CA VAL A 97 25.29 12.29 19.96
C VAL A 97 24.46 13.57 20.07
N ARG A 98 24.35 14.30 18.96
CA ARG A 98 23.53 15.51 18.85
C ARG A 98 22.29 15.21 18.02
N ILE A 99 21.12 15.26 18.65
CA ILE A 99 19.83 14.97 18.03
C ILE A 99 19.14 16.29 17.67
N PRO A 100 18.93 16.61 16.38
CA PRO A 100 18.24 17.84 15.99
C PRO A 100 16.75 17.78 16.34
N VAL A 101 16.20 18.88 16.85
CA VAL A 101 14.77 19.03 17.11
C VAL A 101 14.12 19.70 15.89
N PRO A 102 13.08 19.10 15.28
CA PRO A 102 12.37 19.68 14.14
C PRO A 102 11.79 21.07 14.47
N ASP A 103 11.75 21.96 13.48
CA ASP A 103 11.27 23.32 13.69
C ASP A 103 9.80 23.39 14.12
N ILE A 104 8.98 22.40 13.75
CA ILE A 104 7.57 22.31 14.14
C ILE A 104 7.38 22.00 15.63
N ASP A 105 8.33 21.28 16.23
CA ASP A 105 8.31 20.88 17.63
C ASP A 105 9.06 21.89 18.51
N ARG A 106 9.70 22.90 17.89
CA ARG A 106 10.60 23.83 18.54
C ARG A 106 9.95 25.21 18.70
N GLY A 107 9.83 25.67 19.95
CA GLY A 107 9.49 27.05 20.26
C GLY A 107 10.59 28.03 19.81
N ARG A 108 10.25 29.32 19.68
CA ARG A 108 11.19 30.36 19.18
C ARG A 108 12.49 30.50 20.01
N GLY A 109 12.47 30.09 21.27
CA GLY A 109 13.63 30.15 22.18
C GLY A 109 14.23 28.78 22.51
N ASP A 110 13.68 27.69 22.00
CA ASP A 110 14.10 26.35 22.38
C ASP A 110 15.41 25.96 21.70
N ALA A 111 16.14 25.05 22.35
CA ALA A 111 17.38 24.52 21.81
C ALA A 111 17.14 23.84 20.45
N ARG A 112 18.08 24.02 19.51
CA ARG A 112 17.98 23.41 18.17
C ARG A 112 18.27 21.91 18.18
N SER A 113 18.83 21.39 19.26
CA SER A 113 19.23 20.00 19.40
C SER A 113 19.45 19.61 20.84
N ILE A 114 19.28 18.32 21.12
CA ILE A 114 19.54 17.69 22.42
C ILE A 114 20.87 16.92 22.31
N LEU A 115 21.64 16.88 23.40
CA LEU A 115 22.83 16.04 23.51
C LEU A 115 22.49 14.84 24.40
N GLU A 116 22.66 13.63 23.88
CA GLU A 116 22.37 12.39 24.60
C GLU A 116 23.48 11.37 24.43
N VAL A 117 23.49 10.36 25.29
CA VAL A 117 24.46 9.26 25.26
C VAL A 117 23.78 8.01 24.72
N VAL A 118 24.43 7.33 23.77
CA VAL A 118 23.93 6.08 23.20
C VAL A 118 24.01 4.97 24.24
N LEU A 119 22.88 4.39 24.65
CA LEU A 119 22.85 3.31 25.65
C LEU A 119 22.86 1.92 25.01
N GLU A 120 22.17 1.78 23.88
CA GLU A 120 22.07 0.55 23.11
C GLU A 120 21.99 0.87 21.63
N SER A 121 22.36 -0.10 20.79
CA SER A 121 22.16 -0.03 19.35
C SER A 121 21.54 -1.34 18.89
N THR A 122 20.47 -1.27 18.12
CA THR A 122 19.87 -2.43 17.48
C THR A 122 20.40 -2.62 16.06
N GLU A 123 20.34 -3.85 15.59
CA GLU A 123 20.55 -4.17 14.18
C GLU A 123 19.26 -3.88 13.39
N ASP A 124 19.43 -3.61 12.09
CA ASP A 124 18.35 -3.27 11.15
C ASP A 124 17.74 -4.53 10.51
#